data_AF-A0A8J5LEK3-F1
#
_entry.id   AF-A0A8J5LEK3-F1
#
_cell.length_a   1.000
_cell.length_b   1.000
_cell.length_c   1.000
_cell.angle_alpha   90.00
_cell.angle_beta   90.00
_cell.angle_gamma   90.00
#
_symmetry.space_group_name_H-M   'P 1'
#
loop_
_entity.id
_entity.type
_entity.pdbx_description
1 polymer ?
#
loop_
_entity_poly.entity_id
_entity_poly.type
_entity_poly.pdbx_seq_one_letter_code
_entity_poly.pdbx_strand_id
1 'polypeptide(L)'
;MASSSDSSQPKRGDGDGDGDGSSPLHPELLQFCSRAQTLISELFLLSDRIPSEFLDRRFDPVLFDLRYLDSPGAFESRIEGNAALEALEDQVRESCSEFLKRFFLLANGAVLYYLELLRYLNSMQVRSIEGLSLQCTLDSVLDDECSRQLLTESIQLFGCFLLLVEHRIGGLLREKLLVTHLRFSRCFNSPNIKHICLFCRMHRAASDMKYDVNPFSLRSTTIYIENPEDILARFPFPKLVVDAIICALRNADLYDQIRHYPDPQHRSMALSLQSRCMYVLLFYSPEFLHDGFIMREIVDRFFKDHWVVPLFLHHTVDLFVSWDAFKEAKSSLSSCHSPTLVRDCCQNHSYQLRCAFLLFNLLAGTKEYVISALTPVRHLSSEIELILSNGVLTKDYVLDRFQNLFSLVRDCNVALRWLLLHRICIDRKLREIVTSVGIAEQVDEDCLLVLLLRTSQLEFQLKQLFVELLENKESFWHEKKHCVSRCIEELSGYLSRSWASSYKIKNENLKDWFEKLSVEVYSLDHKQPGISGRIVYRIISALKDILKLHQVRSLSPLMGTIDRLQLQAG
;
A
#
# COMPACT_ATOMS: atom_id res chain seq x y z
N MET A 1 -70.05 19.45 8.64
CA MET A 1 -69.92 19.11 10.07
C MET A 1 -68.70 18.21 10.17
N ALA A 2 -67.51 18.79 10.25
CA ALA A 2 -66.82 19.26 11.47
C ALA A 2 -65.81 18.16 11.90
N SER A 3 -64.53 18.41 12.17
CA SER A 3 -63.72 19.64 12.23
C SER A 3 -62.29 19.23 12.66
N SER A 4 -61.27 19.94 12.15
CA SER A 4 -60.03 20.47 12.82
C SER A 4 -59.24 19.58 13.80
N SER A 5 -57.93 19.59 13.95
CA SER A 5 -56.75 20.44 13.63
C SER A 5 -55.56 19.63 14.25
N ASP A 6 -54.26 19.80 14.00
CA ASP A 6 -53.49 21.03 13.97
C ASP A 6 -52.05 20.75 13.49
N SER A 7 -51.45 21.79 12.95
CA SER A 7 -50.10 21.89 12.37
C SER A 7 -49.01 22.13 13.42
N SER A 8 -47.77 21.64 13.18
CA SER A 8 -46.53 22.40 13.47
C SER A 8 -45.28 21.73 12.90
N GLN A 9 -44.72 22.32 11.84
CA GLN A 9 -43.32 22.17 11.46
C GLN A 9 -42.43 22.93 12.45
N PRO A 10 -41.19 22.47 12.75
CA PRO A 10 -40.12 23.35 13.15
C PRO A 10 -39.33 23.83 11.92
N LYS A 11 -39.24 25.16 11.82
CA LYS A 11 -38.44 25.91 10.85
C LYS A 11 -36.98 25.45 10.89
N ARG A 12 -36.43 25.01 9.75
CA ARG A 12 -34.98 25.03 9.53
C ARG A 12 -34.58 26.48 9.30
N GLY A 13 -33.78 27.01 10.20
CA GLY A 13 -33.18 28.33 10.07
C GLY A 13 -32.09 28.27 8.99
N ASP A 14 -32.21 29.16 8.03
CA ASP A 14 -31.14 29.55 7.13
C ASP A 14 -30.00 30.19 7.94
N GLY A 15 -28.79 29.73 7.64
CA GLY A 15 -27.53 30.26 8.12
C GLY A 15 -26.45 29.86 7.13
N ASP A 16 -26.32 30.69 6.09
CA ASP A 16 -25.27 30.64 5.07
C ASP A 16 -23.86 30.79 5.65
N GLY A 17 -22.90 30.14 4.98
CA GLY A 17 -21.49 30.57 4.94
C GLY A 17 -20.47 29.59 5.54
N ASP A 18 -20.04 28.59 4.77
CA ASP A 18 -18.74 28.65 4.05
C ASP A 18 -18.25 27.26 3.60
N GLY A 19 -18.17 27.09 2.27
CA GLY A 19 -17.15 26.31 1.59
C GLY A 19 -17.11 24.79 1.77
N ASP A 20 -18.01 24.06 1.10
CA ASP A 20 -17.63 22.75 0.57
C ASP A 20 -18.15 22.59 -0.86
N GLY A 21 -17.32 23.02 -1.80
CA GLY A 21 -17.51 22.86 -3.24
C GLY A 21 -16.99 21.53 -3.77
N SER A 22 -17.06 20.43 -3.00
CA SER A 22 -16.68 19.11 -3.48
C SER A 22 -17.89 18.36 -4.09
N SER A 23 -18.27 18.73 -5.31
CA SER A 23 -18.95 17.76 -6.17
C SER A 23 -18.02 16.55 -6.36
N PRO A 24 -18.51 15.30 -6.40
CA PRO A 24 -17.64 14.15 -6.63
C PRO A 24 -17.15 14.18 -8.08
N LEU A 25 -16.00 14.79 -8.31
CA LEU A 25 -15.34 14.79 -9.60
C LEU A 25 -14.87 13.35 -9.89
N HIS A 26 -15.59 12.72 -10.82
CA HIS A 26 -15.21 11.58 -11.67
C HIS A 26 -15.52 10.15 -11.19
N PRO A 27 -16.82 9.77 -11.08
CA PRO A 27 -17.23 8.36 -10.99
C PRO A 27 -16.68 7.49 -12.15
N GLU A 28 -16.39 8.08 -13.30
CA GLU A 28 -15.82 7.40 -14.46
C GLU A 28 -14.40 6.87 -14.21
N LEU A 29 -13.52 7.65 -13.59
CA LEU A 29 -12.16 7.23 -13.26
C LEU A 29 -12.14 6.09 -12.24
N LEU A 30 -13.03 6.16 -11.24
CA LEU A 30 -13.24 5.06 -10.29
C LEU A 30 -13.77 3.80 -10.99
N GLN A 31 -14.67 3.96 -11.96
CA GLN A 31 -15.17 2.86 -12.77
C GLN A 31 -14.05 2.22 -13.62
N PHE A 32 -13.11 3.01 -14.15
CA PHE A 32 -11.93 2.47 -14.82
C PHE A 32 -11.04 1.68 -13.85
N CYS A 33 -10.76 2.20 -12.65
CA CYS A 33 -9.92 1.47 -11.69
C CYS A 33 -10.55 0.13 -11.28
N SER A 34 -11.85 0.12 -10.96
CA SER A 34 -12.59 -1.10 -10.57
C SER A 34 -12.67 -2.14 -11.71
N ARG A 35 -12.92 -1.69 -12.95
CA ARG A 35 -12.94 -2.59 -14.13
C ARG A 35 -11.57 -3.20 -14.41
N ALA A 36 -10.49 -2.44 -14.28
CA ALA A 36 -9.14 -2.97 -14.46
C ALA A 36 -8.81 -4.06 -13.43
N GLN A 37 -9.17 -3.85 -12.16
CA GLN A 37 -9.02 -4.88 -11.12
C GLN A 37 -9.87 -6.13 -11.38
N THR A 38 -11.08 -5.95 -11.93
CA THR A 38 -11.95 -7.07 -12.34
C THR A 38 -11.31 -7.88 -13.46
N LEU A 39 -10.73 -7.22 -14.47
CA LEU A 39 -10.00 -7.89 -15.56
C LEU A 39 -8.79 -8.67 -15.04
N ILE A 40 -8.00 -8.08 -14.14
CA ILE A 40 -6.86 -8.77 -13.51
C ILE A 40 -7.32 -9.98 -12.69
N SER A 41 -8.44 -9.87 -11.97
CA SER A 41 -9.00 -10.98 -11.19
C SER A 41 -9.46 -12.13 -12.08
N GLU A 42 -10.17 -11.83 -13.18
CA GLU A 42 -10.61 -12.83 -14.16
C GLU A 42 -9.41 -13.48 -14.87
N LEU A 43 -8.37 -12.70 -15.19
CA LEU A 43 -7.11 -13.23 -15.71
C LEU A 43 -6.51 -14.28 -14.78
N PHE A 44 -6.40 -14.00 -13.48
CA PHE A 44 -5.85 -14.98 -12.54
C PHE A 44 -6.68 -16.26 -12.50
N LEU A 45 -8.02 -16.14 -12.43
CA LEU A 45 -8.93 -17.29 -12.45
C LEU A 45 -8.77 -18.15 -13.71
N LEU A 46 -8.61 -17.53 -14.88
CA LEU A 46 -8.41 -18.25 -16.14
C LEU A 46 -7.01 -18.85 -16.24
N SER A 47 -5.98 -18.13 -15.79
CA SER A 47 -4.60 -18.61 -15.85
C SER A 47 -4.37 -19.88 -15.02
N ASP A 48 -5.06 -20.01 -13.88
CA ASP A 48 -4.97 -21.20 -13.02
C ASP A 48 -5.78 -22.39 -13.55
N ARG A 49 -6.62 -22.18 -14.56
CA ARG A 49 -7.59 -23.17 -15.09
C ARG A 49 -7.45 -23.41 -16.59
N ILE A 50 -6.26 -23.18 -17.14
CA ILE A 50 -5.97 -23.49 -18.55
C ILE A 50 -6.29 -24.97 -18.81
N PRO A 51 -7.15 -25.31 -19.79
CA PRO A 51 -7.51 -26.69 -20.06
C PRO A 51 -6.29 -27.53 -20.45
N SER A 52 -6.24 -28.78 -19.97
CA SER A 52 -5.12 -29.69 -20.18
C SER A 52 -4.82 -29.98 -21.65
N GLU A 53 -5.86 -29.90 -22.49
CA GLU A 53 -5.82 -30.09 -23.94
C GLU A 53 -4.91 -29.07 -24.62
N PHE A 54 -4.81 -27.86 -24.08
CA PHE A 54 -3.90 -26.82 -24.60
C PHE A 54 -2.45 -26.98 -24.12
N LEU A 55 -2.20 -27.89 -23.17
CA LEU A 55 -0.87 -28.23 -22.66
C LEU A 55 -0.36 -29.56 -23.22
N ASP A 56 -1.26 -30.38 -23.76
CA ASP A 56 -0.97 -31.69 -24.30
C ASP A 56 -0.70 -31.63 -25.81
N ARG A 57 0.52 -32.05 -26.19
CA ARG A 57 1.00 -32.05 -27.58
C ARG A 57 0.15 -32.89 -28.53
N ARG A 58 -0.66 -33.83 -28.01
CA ARG A 58 -1.59 -34.62 -28.84
C ARG A 58 -2.62 -33.75 -29.58
N PHE A 59 -3.00 -32.61 -29.00
CA PHE A 59 -3.99 -31.69 -29.60
C PHE A 59 -3.34 -30.63 -30.49
N ASP A 60 -2.01 -30.48 -30.51
CA ASP A 60 -1.32 -29.50 -31.36
C ASP A 60 -1.76 -29.49 -32.83
N PRO A 61 -2.07 -30.63 -33.49
CA PRO A 61 -2.52 -30.64 -34.87
C PRO A 61 -3.86 -29.94 -35.13
N VAL A 62 -4.72 -29.79 -34.11
CA VAL A 62 -6.05 -29.14 -34.21
C VAL A 62 -6.10 -27.76 -33.55
N LEU A 63 -5.02 -27.36 -32.87
CA LEU A 63 -4.89 -26.06 -32.20
C LEU A 63 -4.05 -25.10 -33.06
N PHE A 64 -4.73 -24.16 -33.73
CA PHE A 64 -4.10 -23.21 -34.65
C PHE A 64 -3.84 -21.85 -34.01
N ASP A 65 -2.79 -21.16 -34.44
CA ASP A 65 -2.45 -19.81 -34.02
C ASP A 65 -3.01 -18.74 -34.99
N LEU A 66 -2.67 -17.47 -34.80
CA LEU A 66 -3.27 -16.37 -35.58
C LEU A 66 -3.06 -16.48 -37.10
N ARG A 67 -2.08 -17.28 -37.57
CA ARG A 67 -1.87 -17.53 -39.02
C ARG A 67 -3.07 -18.21 -39.68
N TYR A 68 -3.93 -18.86 -38.88
CA TYR A 68 -5.21 -19.39 -39.34
C TYR A 68 -6.06 -18.33 -40.05
N LEU A 69 -6.08 -17.10 -39.53
CA LEU A 69 -6.93 -16.03 -40.05
C LEU A 69 -6.49 -15.57 -41.46
N ASP A 70 -5.23 -15.80 -41.84
CA ASP A 70 -4.72 -15.45 -43.16
C ASP A 70 -5.14 -16.48 -44.23
N SER A 71 -5.31 -17.75 -43.84
CA SER A 71 -5.59 -18.83 -44.79
C SER A 71 -6.42 -19.99 -44.19
N PRO A 72 -7.69 -19.77 -43.75
CA PRO A 72 -8.48 -20.78 -43.04
C PRO A 72 -8.56 -22.14 -43.74
N GLY A 73 -8.82 -22.16 -45.06
CA GLY A 73 -8.98 -23.40 -45.83
C GLY A 73 -7.72 -24.29 -45.86
N ALA A 74 -6.52 -23.71 -45.76
CA ALA A 74 -5.28 -24.48 -45.70
C ALA A 74 -5.12 -25.24 -44.36
N PHE A 75 -5.75 -24.73 -43.29
CA PHE A 75 -5.76 -25.38 -41.99
C PHE A 75 -6.92 -26.38 -41.88
N GLU A 76 -8.13 -26.01 -42.32
CA GLU A 76 -9.31 -26.89 -42.23
C GLU A 76 -9.14 -28.17 -43.06
N SER A 77 -8.58 -28.07 -44.28
CA SER A 77 -8.30 -29.25 -45.13
C SER A 77 -7.32 -30.26 -44.53
N ARG A 78 -6.58 -29.91 -43.46
CA ARG A 78 -5.73 -30.86 -42.73
C ARG A 78 -6.52 -31.74 -41.76
N ILE A 79 -7.68 -31.26 -41.30
CA ILE A 79 -8.56 -31.96 -40.36
C ILE A 79 -9.64 -32.72 -41.15
N GLU A 80 -10.23 -32.08 -42.16
CA GLU A 80 -11.30 -32.64 -42.98
C GLU A 80 -10.90 -34.00 -43.58
N GLY A 81 -11.69 -35.03 -43.29
CA GLY A 81 -11.46 -36.39 -43.79
C GLY A 81 -10.47 -37.21 -42.98
N ASN A 82 -9.94 -36.67 -41.88
CA ASN A 82 -9.11 -37.40 -40.92
C ASN A 82 -9.89 -37.64 -39.62
N ALA A 83 -10.51 -38.81 -39.51
CA ALA A 83 -11.35 -39.20 -38.37
C ALA A 83 -10.66 -39.07 -37.00
N ALA A 84 -9.33 -39.24 -36.93
CA ALA A 84 -8.59 -39.09 -35.68
C ALA A 84 -8.46 -37.62 -35.25
N LEU A 85 -8.25 -36.70 -36.21
CA LEU A 85 -8.17 -35.27 -35.92
C LEU A 85 -9.54 -34.66 -35.66
N GLU A 86 -10.56 -35.09 -36.40
CA GLU A 86 -11.95 -34.71 -36.16
C GLU A 86 -12.39 -35.09 -34.73
N ALA A 87 -12.08 -36.30 -34.28
CA ALA A 87 -12.38 -36.75 -32.92
C ALA A 87 -11.65 -35.93 -31.84
N LEU A 88 -10.38 -35.54 -32.07
CA LEU A 88 -9.65 -34.66 -31.16
C LEU A 88 -10.28 -33.26 -31.11
N GLU A 89 -10.72 -32.74 -32.26
CA GLU A 89 -11.39 -31.43 -32.31
C GLU A 89 -12.71 -31.44 -31.55
N ASP A 90 -13.54 -32.48 -31.73
CA ASP A 90 -14.81 -32.62 -31.02
C ASP A 90 -14.58 -32.71 -29.51
N GLN A 91 -13.54 -33.44 -29.07
CA GLN A 91 -13.17 -33.48 -27.66
C GLN A 91 -12.82 -32.08 -27.11
N VAL A 92 -12.00 -31.29 -27.82
CA VAL A 92 -11.67 -29.91 -27.39
C VAL A 92 -12.93 -29.04 -27.37
N ARG A 93 -13.82 -29.20 -28.35
CA ARG A 93 -15.07 -28.44 -28.42
C ARG A 93 -15.96 -28.74 -27.22
N GLU A 94 -16.14 -30.01 -26.87
CA GLU A 94 -16.99 -30.40 -25.74
C GLU A 94 -16.40 -30.00 -24.39
N SER A 95 -15.09 -30.18 -24.18
CA SER A 95 -14.46 -29.94 -22.88
C SER A 95 -14.09 -28.48 -22.62
N CYS A 96 -13.74 -27.71 -23.65
CA CYS A 96 -13.12 -26.38 -23.49
C CYS A 96 -14.03 -25.20 -23.83
N SER A 97 -15.23 -25.41 -24.40
CA SER A 97 -16.07 -24.30 -24.93
C SER A 97 -16.36 -23.19 -23.92
N GLU A 98 -16.70 -23.51 -22.68
CA GLU A 98 -17.01 -22.51 -21.66
C GLU A 98 -15.76 -21.70 -21.26
N PHE A 99 -14.61 -22.37 -21.12
CA PHE A 99 -13.34 -21.70 -20.87
C PHE A 99 -12.97 -20.75 -22.01
N LEU A 100 -13.07 -21.23 -23.26
CA LEU A 100 -12.78 -20.46 -24.46
C LEU A 100 -13.65 -19.19 -24.56
N LYS A 101 -14.94 -19.32 -24.25
CA LYS A 101 -15.87 -18.19 -24.20
C LYS A 101 -15.46 -17.16 -23.13
N ARG A 102 -15.11 -17.60 -21.92
CA ARG A 102 -14.63 -16.70 -20.86
C ARG A 102 -13.33 -16.00 -21.22
N PHE A 103 -12.37 -16.73 -21.81
CA PHE A 103 -11.13 -16.14 -22.30
C PHE A 103 -11.39 -15.07 -23.38
N PHE A 104 -12.29 -15.36 -24.32
CA PHE A 104 -12.69 -14.37 -25.33
C PHE A 104 -13.32 -13.12 -24.71
N LEU A 105 -14.19 -13.29 -23.71
CA LEU A 105 -14.80 -12.17 -22.98
C LEU A 105 -13.77 -11.35 -22.21
N LEU A 106 -12.76 -11.98 -21.60
CA LEU A 106 -11.63 -11.27 -20.97
C LEU A 106 -10.87 -10.42 -22.00
N ALA A 107 -10.49 -11.03 -23.13
CA ALA A 107 -9.73 -10.34 -24.19
C ALA A 107 -10.53 -9.17 -24.79
N ASN A 108 -11.82 -9.38 -25.07
CA ASN A 108 -12.71 -8.32 -25.54
C ASN A 108 -12.91 -7.23 -24.47
N GLY A 109 -13.09 -7.61 -23.20
CA GLY A 109 -13.21 -6.68 -22.08
C GLY A 109 -11.99 -5.79 -21.89
N ALA A 110 -10.79 -6.35 -22.05
CA ALA A 110 -9.53 -5.59 -22.04
C ALA A 110 -9.43 -4.58 -23.18
N VAL A 111 -9.81 -4.99 -24.40
CA VAL A 111 -9.83 -4.10 -25.57
C VAL A 111 -10.85 -2.98 -25.40
N LEU A 112 -12.06 -3.28 -24.92
CA LEU A 112 -13.09 -2.28 -24.65
C LEU A 112 -12.65 -1.30 -23.57
N TYR A 113 -12.05 -1.80 -22.49
CA TYR A 113 -11.46 -0.98 -21.44
C TYR A 113 -10.48 0.05 -22.03
N TYR A 114 -9.52 -0.43 -22.83
CA TYR A 114 -8.52 0.42 -23.45
C TYR A 114 -9.13 1.48 -24.37
N LEU A 115 -10.04 1.07 -25.27
CA LEU A 115 -10.66 2.00 -26.23
C LEU A 115 -11.49 3.08 -25.52
N GLU A 116 -12.20 2.72 -24.46
CA GLU A 116 -12.98 3.67 -23.67
C GLU A 116 -12.09 4.61 -22.86
N LEU A 117 -11.04 4.10 -22.21
CA LEU A 117 -10.07 4.93 -21.50
C LEU A 117 -9.35 5.87 -22.47
N LEU A 118 -8.87 5.38 -23.60
CA LEU A 118 -8.24 6.20 -24.64
C LEU A 118 -9.17 7.32 -25.13
N ARG A 119 -10.45 7.01 -25.36
CA ARG A 119 -11.46 8.02 -25.74
C ARG A 119 -11.64 9.06 -24.63
N TYR A 120 -11.70 8.64 -23.37
CA TYR A 120 -11.78 9.53 -22.21
C TYR A 120 -10.53 10.44 -22.12
N LEU A 121 -9.33 9.88 -22.22
CA LEU A 121 -8.07 10.64 -22.18
C LEU A 121 -7.98 11.66 -23.32
N ASN A 122 -8.35 11.28 -24.54
CA ASN A 122 -8.37 12.19 -25.68
C ASN A 122 -9.40 13.32 -25.48
N SER A 123 -10.55 13.04 -24.86
CA SER A 123 -11.57 14.07 -24.59
C SER A 123 -11.08 15.16 -23.63
N MET A 124 -10.19 14.81 -22.69
CA MET A 124 -9.58 15.78 -21.76
C MET A 124 -8.51 16.68 -22.41
N GLN A 125 -7.98 16.27 -23.58
CA GLN A 125 -6.97 17.04 -24.31
C GLN A 125 -7.59 18.08 -25.26
N VAL A 126 -8.82 17.86 -25.72
CA VAL A 126 -9.51 18.77 -26.63
C VAL A 126 -9.91 20.03 -25.86
N ARG A 127 -9.04 21.05 -25.87
CA ARG A 127 -9.46 22.43 -25.55
C ARG A 127 -10.54 22.83 -26.56
N SER A 128 -11.77 22.93 -26.08
CA SER A 128 -12.84 23.80 -26.62
C SER A 128 -12.75 24.08 -28.13
N ILE A 129 -13.32 23.20 -28.94
CA ILE A 129 -13.93 23.62 -30.19
C ILE A 129 -15.43 23.68 -29.93
N GLU A 130 -15.95 24.90 -30.03
CA GLU A 130 -17.34 25.37 -29.98
C GLU A 130 -18.43 24.34 -29.65
N GLY A 131 -18.96 24.47 -28.43
CA GLY A 131 -20.35 24.12 -28.12
C GLY A 131 -20.65 22.62 -28.09
N LEU A 132 -20.25 21.93 -27.01
CA LEU A 132 -21.04 20.94 -26.26
C LEU A 132 -20.16 20.33 -25.14
N SER A 133 -20.50 20.68 -23.89
CA SER A 133 -19.99 20.19 -22.59
C SER A 133 -18.47 19.99 -22.43
N LEU A 134 -17.76 21.05 -22.06
CA LEU A 134 -16.51 20.96 -21.28
C LEU A 134 -16.86 21.03 -19.80
N GLN A 135 -16.43 20.05 -19.02
CA GLN A 135 -16.34 20.24 -17.56
C GLN A 135 -15.00 19.83 -16.93
N CYS A 136 -14.09 19.14 -17.63
CA CYS A 136 -12.79 18.82 -17.05
C CYS A 136 -11.65 18.83 -18.07
N THR A 137 -10.63 19.65 -17.80
CA THR A 137 -9.34 19.69 -18.52
C THR A 137 -8.33 18.78 -17.83
N LEU A 138 -7.26 18.38 -18.52
CA LEU A 138 -6.17 17.63 -17.86
C LEU A 138 -5.63 18.37 -16.63
N ASP A 139 -5.43 19.69 -16.72
CA ASP A 139 -4.92 20.50 -15.61
C ASP A 139 -5.85 20.42 -14.38
N SER A 140 -7.15 20.57 -14.58
CA SER A 140 -8.13 20.45 -13.48
C SER A 140 -8.22 19.05 -12.87
N VAL A 141 -8.01 17.98 -13.67
CA VAL A 141 -7.92 16.60 -13.14
C VAL A 141 -6.65 16.41 -12.31
N LEU A 142 -5.53 17.02 -12.73
CA LEU A 142 -4.26 16.93 -12.02
C LEU A 142 -4.22 17.82 -10.77
N ASP A 143 -5.02 18.88 -10.70
CA ASP A 143 -5.13 19.72 -9.52
C ASP A 143 -5.90 19.02 -8.38
N ASP A 144 -6.92 18.21 -8.71
CA ASP A 144 -7.65 17.42 -7.74
C ASP A 144 -6.88 16.16 -7.31
N GLU A 145 -6.69 15.99 -6.00
CA GLU A 145 -5.85 14.90 -5.45
C GLU A 145 -6.38 13.51 -5.79
N CYS A 146 -7.68 13.29 -5.62
CA CYS A 146 -8.35 12.01 -5.86
C CYS A 146 -8.35 11.67 -7.36
N SER A 147 -8.69 12.64 -8.21
CA SER A 147 -8.76 12.48 -9.66
C SER A 147 -7.38 12.21 -10.25
N ARG A 148 -6.34 12.90 -9.78
CA ARG A 148 -4.95 12.64 -10.17
C ARG A 148 -4.51 11.22 -9.80
N GLN A 149 -4.88 10.73 -8.60
CA GLN A 149 -4.62 9.34 -8.18
C GLN A 149 -5.33 8.34 -9.11
N LEU A 150 -6.65 8.49 -9.30
CA LEU A 150 -7.44 7.57 -10.12
C LEU A 150 -7.04 7.59 -11.60
N LEU A 151 -6.68 8.77 -12.14
CA LEU A 151 -6.15 8.89 -13.49
C LEU A 151 -4.84 8.09 -13.63
N THR A 152 -3.91 8.28 -12.69
CA THR A 152 -2.64 7.54 -12.64
C THR A 152 -2.89 6.03 -12.60
N GLU A 153 -3.78 5.59 -11.71
CA GLU A 153 -4.10 4.17 -11.52
C GLU A 153 -4.83 3.56 -12.72
N SER A 154 -5.70 4.29 -13.40
CA SER A 154 -6.41 3.77 -14.58
C SER A 154 -5.46 3.33 -15.69
N ILE A 155 -4.42 4.13 -15.96
CA ILE A 155 -3.39 3.83 -16.95
C ILE A 155 -2.44 2.75 -16.42
N GLN A 156 -1.98 2.90 -15.18
CA GLN A 156 -1.05 1.98 -14.54
C GLN A 156 -1.62 0.56 -14.42
N LEU A 157 -2.87 0.40 -14.00
CA LEU A 157 -3.50 -0.90 -13.81
C LEU A 157 -3.68 -1.63 -15.15
N PHE A 158 -3.95 -0.91 -16.23
CA PHE A 158 -4.02 -1.51 -17.56
C PHE A 158 -2.64 -1.96 -18.06
N GLY A 159 -1.59 -1.15 -17.88
CA GLY A 159 -0.23 -1.57 -18.17
C GLY A 159 0.19 -2.79 -17.34
N CYS A 160 -0.12 -2.79 -16.04
CA CYS A 160 0.08 -3.97 -15.18
C CYS A 160 -0.68 -5.20 -15.66
N PHE A 161 -1.94 -5.03 -16.09
CA PHE A 161 -2.74 -6.11 -16.64
C PHE A 161 -2.05 -6.71 -17.88
N LEU A 162 -1.56 -5.90 -18.82
CA LEU A 162 -0.85 -6.41 -20.00
C LEU A 162 0.41 -7.21 -19.64
N LEU A 163 1.21 -6.73 -18.68
CA LEU A 163 2.39 -7.45 -18.20
C LEU A 163 2.01 -8.78 -17.53
N LEU A 164 0.96 -8.78 -16.69
CA LEU A 164 0.47 -9.99 -16.05
C LEU A 164 -0.09 -11.00 -17.06
N VAL A 165 -0.75 -10.53 -18.13
CA VAL A 165 -1.25 -11.40 -19.20
C VAL A 165 -0.08 -12.12 -19.86
N GLU A 166 1.00 -11.41 -20.23
CA GLU A 166 2.17 -12.03 -20.85
C GLU A 166 2.83 -13.04 -19.91
N HIS A 167 2.96 -12.71 -18.62
CA HIS A 167 3.55 -13.58 -17.61
C HIS A 167 2.73 -14.86 -17.36
N ARG A 168 1.39 -14.74 -17.34
CA ARG A 168 0.49 -15.83 -16.90
C ARG A 168 -0.04 -16.67 -18.06
N ILE A 169 -0.24 -16.06 -19.23
CA ILE A 169 -0.76 -16.72 -20.43
C ILE A 169 0.10 -16.31 -21.62
N GLY A 170 1.12 -17.10 -21.90
CA GLY A 170 2.08 -16.82 -22.99
C GLY A 170 1.39 -16.57 -24.33
N GLY A 171 2.01 -15.72 -25.16
CA GLY A 171 1.46 -15.28 -26.44
C GLY A 171 0.93 -16.40 -27.35
N LEU A 172 1.71 -17.45 -27.59
CA LEU A 172 1.28 -18.57 -28.45
C LEU A 172 0.02 -19.27 -27.92
N LEU A 173 -0.10 -19.41 -26.60
CA LEU A 173 -1.29 -19.99 -25.96
C LEU A 173 -2.50 -19.07 -26.16
N ARG A 174 -2.35 -17.75 -26.00
CA ARG A 174 -3.43 -16.78 -26.25
C ARG A 174 -3.92 -16.82 -27.69
N GLU A 175 -3.01 -16.92 -28.65
CA GLU A 175 -3.36 -17.08 -30.07
C GLU A 175 -4.19 -18.35 -30.30
N LYS A 176 -3.72 -19.49 -29.78
CA LYS A 176 -4.43 -20.77 -29.88
C LYS A 176 -5.82 -20.73 -29.25
N LEU A 177 -5.94 -20.17 -28.05
CA LEU A 177 -7.22 -20.03 -27.35
C LEU A 177 -8.20 -19.16 -28.15
N LEU A 178 -7.74 -18.02 -28.66
CA LEU A 178 -8.58 -17.12 -29.45
C LEU A 178 -9.06 -17.80 -30.74
N VAL A 179 -8.15 -18.38 -31.51
CA VAL A 179 -8.50 -18.98 -32.81
C VAL A 179 -9.42 -20.17 -32.63
N THR A 180 -9.19 -21.02 -31.62
CA THR A 180 -10.08 -22.14 -31.31
C THR A 180 -11.49 -21.65 -30.98
N HIS A 181 -11.62 -20.60 -30.15
CA HIS A 181 -12.92 -19.99 -29.87
C HIS A 181 -13.62 -19.46 -31.12
N LEU A 182 -12.90 -18.75 -31.98
CA LEU A 182 -13.44 -18.17 -33.22
C LEU A 182 -13.91 -19.25 -34.19
N ARG A 183 -13.15 -20.35 -34.33
CA ARG A 183 -13.51 -21.52 -35.16
C ARG A 183 -14.82 -22.15 -34.69
N PHE A 184 -14.91 -22.46 -33.39
CA PHE A 184 -16.08 -23.18 -32.85
C PHE A 184 -17.33 -22.30 -32.77
N SER A 185 -17.18 -21.03 -32.41
CA SER A 185 -18.31 -20.10 -32.27
C SER A 185 -18.69 -19.42 -33.59
N ARG A 186 -17.85 -19.56 -34.63
CA ARG A 186 -17.97 -18.88 -35.94
C ARG A 186 -18.04 -17.34 -35.83
N CYS A 187 -17.44 -16.77 -34.79
CA CYS A 187 -17.53 -15.34 -34.46
C CYS A 187 -16.40 -14.48 -35.08
N PHE A 188 -16.01 -14.76 -36.32
CA PHE A 188 -14.92 -14.03 -37.00
C PHE A 188 -15.20 -12.53 -37.22
N ASN A 189 -16.48 -12.14 -37.24
CA ASN A 189 -16.93 -10.76 -37.47
C ASN A 189 -17.21 -9.98 -36.18
N SER A 190 -16.70 -10.44 -35.03
CA SER A 190 -16.87 -9.72 -33.76
C SER A 190 -16.35 -8.28 -33.85
N PRO A 191 -17.02 -7.29 -33.23
CA PRO A 191 -16.46 -5.95 -33.13
C PRO A 191 -15.08 -5.99 -32.46
N ASN A 192 -14.18 -5.11 -32.87
CA ASN A 192 -12.81 -5.00 -32.34
C ASN A 192 -11.90 -6.21 -32.55
N ILE A 193 -12.27 -7.19 -33.39
CA ILE A 193 -11.47 -8.42 -33.59
C ILE A 193 -9.99 -8.16 -33.88
N LYS A 194 -9.66 -7.08 -34.63
CA LYS A 194 -8.28 -6.67 -34.91
C LYS A 194 -7.48 -6.34 -33.63
N HIS A 195 -8.09 -5.60 -32.70
CA HIS A 195 -7.49 -5.26 -31.42
C HIS A 195 -7.41 -6.49 -30.49
N ILE A 196 -8.39 -7.40 -30.56
CA ILE A 196 -8.35 -8.67 -29.83
C ILE A 196 -7.19 -9.55 -30.34
N CYS A 197 -7.00 -9.61 -31.66
CA CYS A 197 -5.84 -10.29 -32.25
C CYS A 197 -4.52 -9.64 -31.81
N LEU A 198 -4.46 -8.30 -31.75
CA LEU A 198 -3.28 -7.58 -31.26
C LEU A 198 -2.99 -7.88 -29.77
N PHE A 199 -4.04 -7.99 -28.95
CA PHE A 199 -3.94 -8.39 -27.54
C PHE A 199 -3.40 -9.82 -27.39
N CYS A 200 -3.86 -10.76 -28.22
CA CYS A 200 -3.42 -12.16 -28.15
C CYS A 200 -2.08 -12.42 -28.85
N ARG A 201 -1.62 -11.50 -29.70
CA ARG A 201 -0.42 -11.69 -30.53
C ARG A 201 0.79 -12.03 -29.68
N MET A 202 1.56 -13.00 -30.15
CA MET A 202 2.78 -13.43 -29.49
C MET A 202 3.81 -12.30 -29.42
N HIS A 203 4.32 -12.06 -28.21
CA HIS A 203 5.50 -11.23 -28.00
C HIS A 203 6.76 -11.99 -28.40
N ARG A 204 7.59 -11.41 -29.26
CA ARG A 204 8.82 -12.04 -29.75
C ARG A 204 9.98 -11.44 -28.97
N ALA A 205 10.56 -12.24 -28.08
CA ALA A 205 11.83 -11.94 -27.44
C ALA A 205 12.92 -11.70 -28.50
N ALA A 206 13.76 -10.68 -28.28
CA ALA A 206 14.84 -10.33 -29.20
C ALA A 206 16.01 -11.34 -29.14
N SER A 207 16.08 -12.13 -28.07
CA SER A 207 17.11 -13.15 -27.88
C SER A 207 16.52 -14.56 -27.84
N ASP A 208 17.16 -15.48 -28.56
CA ASP A 208 16.90 -16.93 -28.48
C ASP A 208 17.56 -17.55 -27.22
N MET A 209 17.84 -16.72 -26.20
CA MET A 209 18.48 -17.16 -24.96
C MET A 209 17.48 -17.97 -24.15
N LYS A 210 17.63 -19.29 -24.26
CA LYS A 210 17.13 -20.25 -23.27
C LYS A 210 17.82 -19.97 -21.94
N TYR A 211 17.32 -19.02 -21.16
CA TYR A 211 17.40 -19.18 -19.72
C TYR A 211 16.68 -20.50 -19.40
N ASP A 212 17.32 -21.36 -18.62
CA ASP A 212 16.70 -22.58 -18.07
C ASP A 212 15.55 -22.16 -17.14
N VAL A 213 14.45 -21.73 -17.74
CA VAL A 213 13.19 -21.48 -17.06
C VAL A 213 12.61 -22.86 -16.82
N ASN A 214 12.96 -23.42 -15.67
CA ASN A 214 12.40 -24.66 -15.15
C ASN A 214 10.86 -24.60 -15.33
N PRO A 215 10.19 -25.62 -15.90
CA PRO A 215 8.74 -25.59 -16.19
C PRO A 215 7.83 -25.31 -14.97
N PHE A 216 8.39 -25.35 -13.76
CA PHE A 216 7.76 -24.86 -12.53
C PHE A 216 7.63 -23.33 -12.44
N SER A 217 8.22 -22.57 -13.37
CA SER A 217 8.27 -21.10 -13.40
C SER A 217 6.97 -20.41 -13.79
N LEU A 218 5.95 -21.15 -14.26
CA LEU A 218 4.60 -20.60 -14.48
C LEU A 218 3.92 -20.14 -13.17
N ARG A 219 4.48 -20.52 -12.02
CA ARG A 219 4.09 -20.04 -10.68
C ARG A 219 5.10 -19.08 -10.06
N SER A 220 6.10 -18.63 -10.81
CA SER A 220 7.02 -17.61 -10.31
C SER A 220 6.22 -16.35 -10.00
N THR A 221 6.36 -15.86 -8.79
CA THR A 221 5.79 -14.57 -8.37
C THR A 221 6.53 -13.41 -9.04
N THR A 222 7.78 -13.61 -9.43
CA THR A 222 8.56 -12.59 -10.14
C THR A 222 8.25 -12.65 -11.63
N ILE A 223 7.74 -11.53 -12.15
CA ILE A 223 7.45 -11.29 -13.56
C ILE A 223 8.77 -11.07 -14.30
N TYR A 224 8.95 -11.82 -15.38
CA TYR A 224 10.08 -11.69 -16.29
C TYR A 224 9.55 -11.51 -17.71
N ILE A 225 9.79 -10.34 -18.30
CA ILE A 225 9.37 -9.98 -19.65
C ILE A 225 10.53 -9.23 -20.30
N GLU A 226 11.04 -9.76 -21.41
CA GLU A 226 11.98 -9.03 -22.26
C GLU A 226 11.23 -7.93 -23.03
N ASN A 227 11.81 -6.73 -23.12
CA ASN A 227 11.26 -5.56 -23.83
C ASN A 227 9.77 -5.28 -23.50
N PRO A 228 9.41 -5.03 -22.23
CA PRO A 228 8.03 -4.77 -21.82
C PRO A 228 7.39 -3.56 -22.53
N GLU A 229 8.18 -2.60 -22.99
CA GLU A 229 7.74 -1.46 -23.80
C GLU A 229 7.05 -1.87 -25.10
N ASP A 230 7.47 -2.96 -25.74
CA ASP A 230 6.84 -3.46 -26.97
C ASP A 230 5.42 -3.97 -26.75
N ILE A 231 5.13 -4.49 -25.54
CA ILE A 231 3.79 -4.95 -25.16
C ILE A 231 2.88 -3.75 -24.94
N LEU A 232 3.36 -2.76 -24.19
CA LEU A 232 2.61 -1.55 -23.88
C LEU A 232 2.41 -0.66 -25.11
N ALA A 233 3.38 -0.62 -26.03
CA ALA A 233 3.30 0.10 -27.30
C ALA A 233 2.18 -0.39 -28.23
N ARG A 234 1.63 -1.60 -28.00
CA ARG A 234 0.45 -2.09 -28.73
C ARG A 234 -0.84 -1.36 -28.36
N PHE A 235 -0.86 -0.76 -27.17
CA PHE A 235 -2.01 -0.05 -26.61
C PHE A 235 -1.57 1.32 -26.07
N PRO A 236 -1.11 2.24 -26.94
CA PRO A 236 -0.55 3.51 -26.52
C PRO A 236 -1.62 4.45 -25.95
N PHE A 237 -1.26 5.18 -24.91
CA PHE A 237 -2.06 6.30 -24.39
C PHE A 237 -1.52 7.65 -24.89
N PRO A 238 -2.31 8.74 -24.78
CA PRO A 238 -1.87 10.04 -25.25
C PRO A 238 -0.64 10.51 -24.47
N LYS A 239 0.48 10.68 -25.18
CA LYS A 239 1.80 10.99 -24.60
C LYS A 239 1.77 12.17 -23.63
N LEU A 240 1.09 13.26 -23.98
CA LEU A 240 0.96 14.42 -23.10
C LEU A 240 0.36 14.09 -21.73
N VAL A 241 -0.60 13.16 -21.67
CA VAL A 241 -1.21 12.72 -20.40
C VAL A 241 -0.22 11.88 -19.60
N VAL A 242 0.42 10.91 -20.25
CA VAL A 242 1.40 10.03 -19.61
C VAL A 242 2.58 10.84 -19.05
N ASP A 243 3.14 11.74 -19.84
CA ASP A 243 4.27 12.59 -19.44
C ASP A 243 3.88 13.52 -18.28
N ALA A 244 2.66 14.09 -18.30
CA ALA A 244 2.17 14.92 -17.20
C ALA A 244 2.04 14.13 -15.90
N ILE A 245 1.53 12.89 -15.96
CA ILE A 245 1.45 12.00 -14.80
C ILE A 245 2.86 11.64 -14.30
N ILE A 246 3.79 11.27 -15.19
CA ILE A 246 5.19 10.98 -14.80
C ILE A 246 5.81 12.20 -14.11
N CYS A 247 5.59 13.41 -14.63
CA CYS A 247 6.06 14.64 -14.01
C CYS A 247 5.41 14.88 -12.64
N ALA A 248 4.11 14.64 -12.49
CA ALA A 248 3.42 14.75 -11.21
C ALA A 248 3.99 13.76 -10.18
N LEU A 249 4.23 12.50 -10.59
CA LEU A 249 4.86 11.50 -9.72
C LEU A 249 6.27 11.92 -9.29
N ARG A 250 7.09 12.46 -10.19
CA ARG A 250 8.45 12.89 -9.84
C ARG A 250 8.47 14.00 -8.78
N ASN A 251 7.51 14.93 -8.87
CA ASN A 251 7.53 16.16 -8.09
C ASN A 251 6.65 16.11 -6.82
N ALA A 252 5.68 15.21 -6.75
CA ALA A 252 4.72 15.16 -5.65
C ALA A 252 4.73 13.81 -4.91
N ASP A 253 4.16 13.81 -3.70
CA ASP A 253 3.71 12.61 -3.00
C ASP A 253 2.24 12.40 -3.33
N LEU A 254 1.97 11.65 -4.39
CA LEU A 254 0.63 11.51 -4.96
C LEU A 254 -0.36 10.94 -3.95
N TYR A 255 0.11 10.13 -3.01
CA TYR A 255 -0.70 9.38 -2.04
C TYR A 255 -0.55 9.88 -0.59
N ASP A 256 0.13 11.01 -0.40
CA ASP A 256 0.37 11.65 0.91
C ASP A 256 0.89 10.67 1.98
N GLN A 257 1.86 9.83 1.59
CA GLN A 257 2.42 8.78 2.43
C GLN A 257 3.61 9.25 3.26
N ILE A 258 4.43 10.17 2.76
CA ILE A 258 5.68 10.63 3.39
C ILE A 258 5.41 11.16 4.80
N ARG A 259 4.29 11.87 5.03
CA ARG A 259 3.93 12.36 6.38
C ARG A 259 3.76 11.23 7.41
N HIS A 260 3.44 10.02 6.95
CA HIS A 260 3.29 8.84 7.81
C HIS A 260 4.63 8.12 8.06
N TYR A 261 5.68 8.45 7.31
CA TYR A 261 7.04 7.92 7.42
C TYR A 261 8.03 9.07 7.69
N PRO A 262 8.10 9.56 8.95
CA PRO A 262 8.91 10.73 9.29
C PRO A 262 10.42 10.50 9.21
N ASP A 263 10.88 9.24 9.26
CA ASP A 263 12.28 8.91 9.05
C ASP A 263 12.64 9.04 7.55
N PRO A 264 13.61 9.88 7.17
CA PRO A 264 14.06 10.03 5.79
C PRO A 264 14.53 8.72 5.13
N GLN A 265 15.01 7.74 5.92
CA GLN A 265 15.42 6.43 5.43
C GLN A 265 14.23 5.61 4.92
N HIS A 266 13.00 5.91 5.35
CA HIS A 266 11.79 5.21 4.92
C HIS A 266 11.17 5.78 3.64
N ARG A 267 11.84 6.72 2.96
CA ARG A 267 11.29 7.41 1.78
C ARG A 267 10.84 6.44 0.67
N SER A 268 11.69 5.50 0.28
CA SER A 268 11.36 4.55 -0.79
C SER A 268 10.21 3.60 -0.40
N MET A 269 10.09 3.30 0.89
CA MET A 269 8.97 2.56 1.45
C MET A 269 7.66 3.36 1.40
N ALA A 270 7.70 4.62 1.86
CA ALA A 270 6.57 5.54 1.81
C ALA A 270 6.05 5.71 0.38
N LEU A 271 6.96 5.85 -0.57
CA LEU A 271 6.64 6.03 -1.99
C LEU A 271 6.45 4.72 -2.76
N SER A 272 6.34 3.57 -2.09
CA SER A 272 6.29 2.26 -2.78
C SER A 272 5.05 2.07 -3.67
N LEU A 273 3.91 2.63 -3.29
CA LEU A 273 2.71 2.62 -4.14
C LEU A 273 2.89 3.49 -5.39
N GLN A 274 3.70 4.54 -5.28
CA GLN A 274 4.00 5.46 -6.38
C GLN A 274 5.10 4.91 -7.30
N SER A 275 6.09 4.23 -6.72
CA SER A 275 7.20 3.65 -7.45
C SER A 275 6.74 2.55 -8.40
N ARG A 276 5.74 1.75 -8.02
CA ARG A 276 5.12 0.77 -8.94
C ARG A 276 4.43 1.46 -10.13
N CYS A 277 3.79 2.62 -9.91
CA CYS A 277 3.15 3.39 -10.97
C CYS A 277 4.21 3.95 -11.91
N MET A 278 5.26 4.53 -11.34
CA MET A 278 6.42 5.02 -12.09
C MET A 278 7.01 3.92 -12.99
N TYR A 279 7.26 2.72 -12.45
CA TYR A 279 7.80 1.59 -13.22
C TYR A 279 6.98 1.29 -14.48
N VAL A 280 5.65 1.16 -14.35
CA VAL A 280 4.79 0.83 -15.50
C VAL A 280 4.70 1.99 -16.49
N LEU A 281 4.55 3.23 -16.00
CA LEU A 281 4.37 4.40 -16.84
C LEU A 281 5.61 4.73 -17.67
N LEU A 282 6.81 4.42 -17.16
CA LEU A 282 8.06 4.60 -17.91
C LEU A 282 8.07 3.81 -19.24
N PHE A 283 7.38 2.69 -19.33
CA PHE A 283 7.27 1.93 -20.58
C PHE A 283 6.27 2.50 -21.58
N TYR A 284 5.35 3.37 -21.14
CA TYR A 284 4.50 4.15 -22.05
C TYR A 284 5.23 5.37 -22.64
N SER A 285 6.29 5.85 -21.96
CA SER A 285 7.17 6.95 -22.41
C SER A 285 8.66 6.55 -22.27
N PRO A 286 9.16 5.60 -23.10
CA PRO A 286 10.48 4.98 -22.93
C PRO A 286 11.65 5.95 -23.06
N GLU A 287 11.48 7.13 -23.66
CA GLU A 287 12.47 8.21 -23.66
C GLU A 287 12.99 8.56 -22.26
N PHE A 288 12.16 8.46 -21.22
CA PHE A 288 12.60 8.71 -19.84
C PHE A 288 13.62 7.67 -19.37
N LEU A 289 13.50 6.40 -19.80
CA LEU A 289 14.44 5.32 -19.46
C LEU A 289 15.82 5.50 -20.12
N HIS A 290 15.88 6.29 -21.19
CA HIS A 290 17.11 6.63 -21.90
C HIS A 290 17.73 7.97 -21.46
N ASP A 291 17.08 8.73 -20.58
CA ASP A 291 17.62 9.98 -20.05
C ASP A 291 18.32 9.73 -18.71
N GLY A 292 19.66 9.81 -18.70
CA GLY A 292 20.46 9.56 -17.49
C GLY A 292 20.30 10.58 -16.36
N PHE A 293 19.87 11.82 -16.65
CA PHE A 293 19.58 12.79 -15.59
C PHE A 293 18.25 12.46 -14.93
N ILE A 294 17.22 12.20 -15.73
CA ILE A 294 15.89 11.87 -15.24
C ILE A 294 15.90 10.52 -14.50
N MET A 295 16.56 9.50 -15.06
CA MET A 295 16.63 8.20 -14.39
C MET A 295 17.38 8.24 -13.07
N ARG A 296 18.41 9.08 -12.93
CA ARG A 296 19.10 9.25 -11.64
C ARG A 296 18.18 9.84 -10.59
N GLU A 297 17.39 10.85 -10.95
CA GLU A 297 16.40 11.46 -10.05
C GLU A 297 15.31 10.45 -9.66
N ILE A 298 14.76 9.72 -10.64
CA ILE A 298 13.76 8.68 -10.41
C ILE A 298 14.31 7.59 -9.49
N VAL A 299 15.52 7.09 -9.75
CA VAL A 299 16.14 6.04 -8.94
C VAL A 299 16.41 6.53 -7.52
N ASP A 300 17.03 7.72 -7.32
CA ASP A 300 17.25 8.21 -5.95
C ASP A 300 15.92 8.42 -5.22
N ARG A 301 14.88 8.92 -5.88
CA ARG A 301 13.59 9.16 -5.22
C ARG A 301 12.87 7.87 -4.84
N PHE A 302 12.76 6.91 -5.76
CA PHE A 302 11.86 5.76 -5.61
C PHE A 302 12.57 4.44 -5.34
N PHE A 303 13.76 4.26 -5.89
CA PHE A 303 14.44 2.96 -5.98
C PHE A 303 15.87 3.04 -5.41
N LYS A 304 16.09 3.84 -4.37
CA LYS A 304 17.44 4.07 -3.82
C LYS A 304 18.02 2.84 -3.15
N ASP A 305 17.16 2.13 -2.44
CA ASP A 305 17.42 0.96 -1.63
C ASP A 305 16.47 -0.19 -1.98
N HIS A 306 15.62 -0.01 -3.00
CA HIS A 306 14.63 -1.00 -3.44
C HIS A 306 14.76 -1.27 -4.94
N TRP A 307 15.08 -2.50 -5.32
CA TRP A 307 15.13 -2.93 -6.73
C TRP A 307 14.20 -4.09 -7.05
N VAL A 308 13.64 -4.75 -6.03
CA VAL A 308 12.53 -5.69 -6.21
C VAL A 308 11.23 -4.97 -5.90
N VAL A 309 10.45 -4.69 -6.95
CA VAL A 309 9.26 -3.83 -6.87
C VAL A 309 7.99 -4.69 -6.95
N PRO A 310 7.07 -4.58 -5.99
CA PRO A 310 5.76 -5.23 -6.09
C PRO A 310 4.86 -4.47 -7.06
N LEU A 311 4.37 -5.15 -8.09
CA LEU A 311 3.48 -4.55 -9.09
C LEU A 311 2.01 -4.70 -8.70
N PHE A 312 1.58 -5.94 -8.45
CA PHE A 312 0.19 -6.24 -8.14
C PHE A 312 0.09 -7.52 -7.30
N LEU A 313 -0.57 -7.41 -6.14
CA LEU A 313 -0.62 -8.47 -5.11
C LEU A 313 0.78 -8.98 -4.77
N HIS A 314 1.03 -10.29 -4.96
CA HIS A 314 2.30 -10.94 -4.70
C HIS A 314 3.25 -10.92 -5.91
N HIS A 315 2.83 -10.37 -7.06
CA HIS A 315 3.69 -10.34 -8.24
C HIS A 315 4.71 -9.20 -8.15
N THR A 316 5.98 -9.52 -8.36
CA THR A 316 7.11 -8.60 -8.26
C THR A 316 7.87 -8.49 -9.57
N VAL A 317 8.66 -7.45 -9.73
CA VAL A 317 9.66 -7.32 -10.80
C VAL A 317 11.02 -7.01 -10.21
N ASP A 318 12.05 -7.54 -10.84
CA ASP A 318 13.44 -7.19 -10.54
C ASP A 318 13.91 -6.13 -11.55
N LEU A 319 14.23 -4.93 -11.06
CA LEU A 319 14.64 -3.82 -11.92
C LEU A 319 15.98 -4.07 -12.61
N PHE A 320 16.89 -4.86 -12.04
CA PHE A 320 18.15 -5.19 -12.73
C PHE A 320 17.93 -6.00 -14.00
N VAL A 321 16.83 -6.75 -14.02
CA VAL A 321 16.45 -7.60 -15.13
C VAL A 321 15.56 -6.83 -16.10
N SER A 322 14.53 -6.17 -15.59
CA SER A 322 13.59 -5.40 -16.41
C SER A 322 14.24 -4.22 -17.12
N TRP A 323 15.21 -3.55 -16.48
CA TRP A 323 15.92 -2.42 -17.08
C TRP A 323 17.23 -2.78 -17.77
N ASP A 324 17.52 -4.07 -17.98
CA ASP A 324 18.80 -4.52 -18.53
C ASP A 324 19.11 -3.91 -19.91
N ALA A 325 18.07 -3.77 -20.74
CA ALA A 325 18.14 -3.16 -22.08
C ALA A 325 18.36 -1.63 -22.06
N PHE A 326 18.09 -0.96 -20.94
CA PHE A 326 18.11 0.50 -20.83
C PHE A 326 19.39 0.96 -20.12
N LYS A 327 20.42 1.29 -20.91
CA LYS A 327 21.75 1.67 -20.41
C LYS A 327 21.71 2.72 -19.28
N GLU A 328 20.96 3.81 -19.46
CA GLU A 328 20.92 4.92 -18.50
C GLU A 328 20.15 4.57 -17.22
N ALA A 329 19.02 3.86 -17.34
CA ALA A 329 18.27 3.31 -16.21
C ALA A 329 19.11 2.30 -15.40
N LYS A 330 19.75 1.34 -16.08
CA LYS A 330 20.63 0.34 -15.47
C LYS A 330 21.82 0.98 -14.77
N SER A 331 22.45 1.96 -15.39
CA SER A 331 23.57 2.73 -14.82
C SER A 331 23.15 3.44 -13.53
N SER A 332 22.00 4.13 -13.57
CA SER A 332 21.43 4.83 -12.42
C SER A 332 21.12 3.85 -11.27
N LEU A 333 20.47 2.72 -11.57
CA LEU A 333 20.15 1.68 -10.58
C LEU A 333 21.42 1.08 -9.96
N SER A 334 22.41 0.74 -10.78
CA SER A 334 23.67 0.13 -10.32
C SER A 334 24.45 1.06 -9.40
N SER A 335 24.34 2.38 -9.59
CA SER A 335 25.02 3.37 -8.75
C SER A 335 24.51 3.40 -7.30
N CYS A 336 23.23 3.03 -7.08
CA CYS A 336 22.61 3.01 -5.76
C CYS A 336 22.74 1.64 -5.06
N HIS A 337 23.00 0.56 -5.80
CA HIS A 337 22.93 -0.81 -5.31
C HIS A 337 24.25 -1.58 -5.46
N SER A 338 25.36 -0.94 -5.07
CA SER A 338 26.62 -1.67 -4.96
C SER A 338 26.51 -2.80 -3.92
N PRO A 339 27.27 -3.91 -4.07
CA PRO A 339 27.26 -5.02 -3.09
C PRO A 339 27.49 -4.58 -1.64
N THR A 340 28.27 -3.51 -1.43
CA THR A 340 28.51 -2.91 -0.12
C THR A 340 27.27 -2.19 0.40
N LEU A 341 26.62 -1.35 -0.41
CA LEU A 341 25.39 -0.64 -0.01
C LEU A 341 24.25 -1.61 0.30
N VAL A 342 24.10 -2.66 -0.50
CA VAL A 342 23.10 -3.71 -0.25
C VAL A 342 23.37 -4.46 1.05
N ARG A 343 24.64 -4.76 1.34
CA ARG A 343 25.05 -5.35 2.63
C ARG A 343 24.70 -4.42 3.79
N ASP A 344 25.09 -3.15 3.71
CA ASP A 344 24.87 -2.17 4.77
C ASP A 344 23.37 -1.96 5.03
N CYS A 345 22.56 -1.89 3.97
CA CYS A 345 21.11 -1.79 4.06
C CYS A 345 20.50 -3.04 4.71
N CYS A 346 20.94 -4.24 4.31
CA CYS A 346 20.49 -5.49 4.92
C CYS A 346 20.87 -5.58 6.42
N GLN A 347 22.07 -5.14 6.78
CA GLN A 347 22.52 -5.06 8.17
C GLN A 347 21.66 -4.08 8.98
N ASN A 348 21.38 -2.89 8.43
CA ASN A 348 20.55 -1.88 9.09
C ASN A 348 19.13 -2.40 9.34
N HIS A 349 18.48 -3.00 8.35
CA HIS A 349 17.14 -3.58 8.53
C HIS A 349 17.13 -4.77 9.50
N SER A 350 18.16 -5.62 9.45
CA SER A 350 18.30 -6.74 10.40
C SER A 350 18.51 -6.22 11.83
N TYR A 351 19.31 -5.17 12.01
CA TYR A 351 19.54 -4.50 13.29
C TYR A 351 18.26 -3.83 13.82
N GLN A 352 17.51 -3.12 12.96
CA GLN A 352 16.22 -2.52 13.32
C GLN A 352 15.26 -3.58 13.86
N LEU A 353 15.13 -4.73 13.18
CA LEU A 353 14.27 -5.83 13.67
C LEU A 353 14.76 -6.43 14.99
N ARG A 354 16.07 -6.59 15.17
CA ARG A 354 16.64 -7.05 16.44
C ARG A 354 16.37 -6.07 17.58
N CYS A 355 16.57 -4.77 17.35
CA CYS A 355 16.31 -3.74 18.35
C CYS A 355 14.82 -3.61 18.68
N ALA A 356 13.96 -3.64 17.66
CA ALA A 356 12.52 -3.70 17.83
C ALA A 356 12.13 -4.88 18.72
N PHE A 357 12.70 -6.05 18.44
CA PHE A 357 12.48 -7.27 19.20
C PHE A 357 12.96 -7.18 20.67
N LEU A 358 14.13 -6.60 20.91
CA LEU A 358 14.62 -6.34 22.27
C LEU A 358 13.76 -5.31 23.01
N LEU A 359 13.27 -4.28 22.32
CA LEU A 359 12.38 -3.28 22.90
C LEU A 359 11.05 -3.91 23.28
N PHE A 360 10.47 -4.76 22.43
CA PHE A 360 9.33 -5.61 22.76
C PHE A 360 9.55 -6.32 24.11
N ASN A 361 10.68 -7.02 24.28
CA ASN A 361 11.03 -7.72 25.52
C ASN A 361 11.16 -6.78 26.73
N LEU A 362 11.76 -5.60 26.57
CA LEU A 362 11.90 -4.63 27.66
C LEU A 362 10.55 -4.04 28.11
N LEU A 363 9.63 -3.83 27.15
CA LEU A 363 8.29 -3.32 27.44
C LEU A 363 7.44 -4.38 28.17
N ALA A 364 7.76 -5.68 28.04
CA ALA A 364 7.10 -6.80 28.73
C ALA A 364 7.24 -6.82 30.27
N GLY A 365 8.10 -5.98 30.85
CA GLY A 365 8.30 -5.93 32.30
C GLY A 365 9.16 -7.05 32.90
N THR A 366 9.82 -7.87 32.08
CA THR A 366 10.87 -8.81 32.53
C THR A 366 12.12 -8.03 32.94
N LYS A 367 12.32 -7.86 34.25
CA LYS A 367 13.48 -7.13 34.83
C LYS A 367 14.79 -7.92 34.85
N GLU A 368 14.90 -9.04 34.15
CA GLU A 368 16.14 -9.83 34.12
C GLU A 368 16.95 -9.58 32.85
N TYR A 369 18.17 -9.06 33.07
CA TYR A 369 19.32 -8.98 32.17
C TYR A 369 19.21 -8.15 30.88
N VAL A 370 19.34 -6.84 31.04
CA VAL A 370 19.72 -5.88 29.97
C VAL A 370 21.25 -5.90 29.69
N ILE A 371 22.01 -6.83 30.28
CA ILE A 371 23.49 -6.86 30.21
C ILE A 371 23.97 -8.16 29.54
N SER A 372 23.55 -8.40 28.31
CA SER A 372 24.33 -9.14 27.30
C SER A 372 23.71 -8.91 25.92
N ALA A 373 24.07 -7.82 25.27
CA ALA A 373 23.54 -7.38 23.98
C ALA A 373 23.89 -8.29 22.77
N LEU A 374 24.16 -9.59 22.95
CA LEU A 374 24.66 -10.51 21.92
C LEU A 374 24.25 -11.98 22.19
N THR A 375 22.96 -12.30 22.28
CA THR A 375 22.48 -13.71 22.40
C THR A 375 21.40 -14.08 21.38
N PRO A 376 21.29 -15.37 20.99
CA PRO A 376 20.66 -15.73 19.73
C PRO A 376 19.14 -15.68 19.67
N VAL A 377 18.63 -15.41 18.46
CA VAL A 377 17.22 -15.28 18.06
C VAL A 377 16.36 -16.54 18.33
N ARG A 378 16.94 -17.67 18.75
CA ARG A 378 16.22 -18.96 18.87
C ARG A 378 15.52 -19.19 20.20
N HIS A 379 15.76 -18.34 21.21
CA HIS A 379 14.98 -18.31 22.46
C HIS A 379 13.74 -17.37 22.40
N LEU A 380 13.47 -16.77 21.23
CA LEU A 380 12.41 -15.80 20.91
C LEU A 380 10.97 -16.21 21.29
N SER A 381 10.60 -17.48 21.17
CA SER A 381 9.18 -17.85 21.05
C SER A 381 8.41 -17.80 22.38
N SER A 382 9.08 -17.97 23.51
CA SER A 382 8.47 -18.03 24.85
C SER A 382 8.22 -16.65 25.46
N GLU A 383 8.99 -15.64 25.05
CA GLU A 383 9.00 -14.30 25.67
C GLU A 383 7.98 -13.34 25.04
N ILE A 384 7.61 -13.59 23.79
CA ILE A 384 6.59 -12.79 23.11
C ILE A 384 5.19 -13.11 23.67
N GLU A 385 4.98 -14.34 24.15
CA GLU A 385 3.76 -14.70 24.91
C GLU A 385 3.61 -13.88 26.20
N LEU A 386 4.70 -13.35 26.78
CA LEU A 386 4.67 -12.50 27.98
C LEU A 386 4.25 -11.06 27.68
N ILE A 387 4.69 -10.44 26.58
CA ILE A 387 4.24 -9.09 26.17
C ILE A 387 2.76 -9.10 25.77
N LEU A 388 2.39 -10.16 25.06
CA LEU A 388 1.02 -10.39 24.61
C LEU A 388 0.13 -10.96 25.70
N SER A 389 0.70 -11.30 26.87
CA SER A 389 -0.08 -11.63 28.04
C SER A 389 -0.82 -10.38 28.51
N ASN A 390 -2.12 -10.54 28.76
CA ASN A 390 -3.06 -9.47 29.11
C ASN A 390 -2.57 -8.70 30.35
N GLY A 391 -1.85 -7.58 30.16
CA GLY A 391 -1.39 -6.78 31.32
C GLY A 391 -0.54 -5.55 31.01
N VAL A 392 0.31 -5.58 29.96
CA VAL A 392 1.26 -4.49 29.66
C VAL A 392 0.67 -3.43 28.72
N LEU A 393 0.05 -3.86 27.63
CA LEU A 393 -0.58 -3.01 26.62
C LEU A 393 -1.94 -2.48 27.11
N THR A 394 -1.89 -1.56 28.07
CA THR A 394 -3.07 -0.87 28.60
C THR A 394 -3.31 0.46 27.85
N LYS A 395 -4.54 0.99 27.93
CA LYS A 395 -4.91 2.29 27.35
C LYS A 395 -3.97 3.42 27.77
N ASP A 396 -3.70 3.49 29.07
CA ASP A 396 -2.81 4.49 29.66
C ASP A 396 -1.37 4.35 29.11
N TYR A 397 -0.88 3.11 28.98
CA TYR A 397 0.45 2.84 28.43
C TYR A 397 0.57 3.28 26.96
N VAL A 398 -0.45 3.00 26.15
CA VAL A 398 -0.50 3.42 24.73
C VAL A 398 -0.50 4.93 24.61
N LEU A 399 -1.32 5.65 25.40
CA LEU A 399 -1.36 7.11 25.41
C LEU A 399 0.00 7.72 25.80
N ASP A 400 0.66 7.16 26.81
CA ASP A 400 1.95 7.68 27.29
C ASP A 400 3.11 7.44 26.28
N ARG A 401 2.98 6.47 25.36
CA ARG A 401 4.09 5.99 24.51
C ARG A 401 3.77 5.92 23.01
N PHE A 402 2.65 6.51 22.56
CA PHE A 402 2.14 6.32 21.20
C PHE A 402 3.18 6.60 20.10
N GLN A 403 3.98 7.66 20.21
CA GLN A 403 4.99 8.01 19.20
C GLN A 403 6.04 6.89 19.03
N ASN A 404 6.50 6.32 20.14
CA ASN A 404 7.48 5.24 20.13
C ASN A 404 6.86 3.94 19.58
N LEU A 405 5.60 3.67 19.93
CA LEU A 405 4.87 2.50 19.44
C LEU A 405 4.62 2.59 17.93
N PHE A 406 4.20 3.75 17.41
CA PHE A 406 4.04 3.97 15.97
C PHE A 406 5.38 3.92 15.22
N SER A 407 6.47 4.45 15.80
CA SER A 407 7.80 4.29 15.22
C SER A 407 8.17 2.83 15.11
N LEU A 408 8.08 2.08 16.22
CA LEU A 408 8.38 0.66 16.27
C LEU A 408 7.62 -0.15 15.22
N VAL A 409 6.30 0.05 15.12
CA VAL A 409 5.47 -0.62 14.12
C VAL A 409 5.95 -0.29 12.69
N ARG A 410 6.25 0.97 12.40
CA ARG A 410 6.74 1.37 11.07
C ARG A 410 8.09 0.76 10.75
N ASP A 411 9.04 0.83 11.69
CA ASP A 411 10.39 0.31 11.54
C ASP A 411 10.35 -1.20 11.27
N CYS A 412 9.50 -1.94 12.01
CA CYS A 412 9.25 -3.36 11.78
C CYS A 412 8.71 -3.63 10.37
N ASN A 413 7.67 -2.92 9.95
CA ASN A 413 7.06 -3.14 8.63
C ASN A 413 8.00 -2.81 7.48
N VAL A 414 8.74 -1.70 7.58
CA VAL A 414 9.76 -1.30 6.60
C VAL A 414 10.82 -2.40 6.48
N ALA A 415 11.41 -2.80 7.61
CA ALA A 415 12.48 -3.79 7.61
C ALA A 415 12.01 -5.19 7.17
N LEU A 416 10.85 -5.66 7.65
CA LEU A 416 10.25 -6.93 7.24
C LEU A 416 10.00 -6.96 5.74
N ARG A 417 9.35 -5.91 5.21
CA ARG A 417 9.05 -5.82 3.79
C ARG A 417 10.32 -5.82 2.95
N TRP A 418 11.32 -5.03 3.32
CA TRP A 418 12.59 -4.98 2.62
C TRP A 418 13.28 -6.35 2.59
N LEU A 419 13.39 -7.01 3.75
CA LEU A 419 14.07 -8.30 3.88
C LEU A 419 13.34 -9.44 3.16
N LEU A 420 12.01 -9.43 3.13
CA LEU A 420 11.22 -10.41 2.40
C LEU A 420 11.33 -10.23 0.89
N LEU A 421 11.22 -8.99 0.39
CA LEU A 421 11.27 -8.70 -1.05
C LEU A 421 12.64 -8.94 -1.66
N HIS A 422 13.72 -8.53 -1.01
CA HIS A 422 15.06 -8.62 -1.64
C HIS A 422 15.66 -10.03 -1.60
N ARG A 423 15.08 -10.97 -0.84
CA ARG A 423 15.43 -12.40 -0.89
C ARG A 423 14.97 -13.12 -2.15
N ILE A 424 13.96 -12.58 -2.83
CA ILE A 424 13.43 -13.15 -4.09
C ILE A 424 14.02 -12.48 -5.34
N CYS A 425 15.02 -11.59 -5.17
CA CYS A 425 15.77 -10.99 -6.28
C CYS A 425 16.35 -12.07 -7.21
N ILE A 426 16.33 -11.82 -8.52
CA ILE A 426 16.85 -12.71 -9.55
C ILE A 426 18.39 -12.72 -9.54
N ASP A 427 19.03 -11.56 -9.33
CA ASP A 427 20.50 -11.46 -9.24
C ASP A 427 21.02 -12.34 -8.10
N ARG A 428 21.74 -13.38 -8.48
CA ARG A 428 22.27 -14.39 -7.55
C ARG A 428 23.22 -13.79 -6.53
N LYS A 429 24.08 -12.85 -6.93
CA LYS A 429 25.08 -12.25 -6.03
C LYS A 429 24.40 -11.39 -4.98
N LEU A 430 23.45 -10.56 -5.39
CA LEU A 430 22.70 -9.72 -4.45
C LEU A 430 21.85 -10.56 -3.50
N ARG A 431 21.17 -11.60 -4.03
CA ARG A 431 20.42 -12.55 -3.22
C ARG A 431 21.30 -13.25 -2.19
N GLU A 432 22.47 -13.75 -2.60
CA GLU A 432 23.44 -14.37 -1.68
C GLU A 432 23.92 -13.40 -0.59
N ILE A 433 24.12 -12.11 -0.91
CA ILE A 433 24.46 -11.09 0.09
C ILE A 433 23.32 -10.93 1.10
N VAL A 434 22.07 -10.74 0.64
CA VAL A 434 20.92 -10.55 1.54
C VAL A 434 20.70 -11.79 2.42
N THR A 435 20.78 -13.00 1.85
CA THR A 435 20.62 -14.23 2.61
C THR A 435 21.76 -14.46 3.61
N SER A 436 23.01 -14.26 3.21
CA SER A 436 24.17 -14.48 4.09
C SER A 436 24.24 -13.46 5.23
N VAL A 437 23.96 -12.19 4.95
CA VAL A 437 23.85 -11.15 5.99
C VAL A 437 22.70 -11.48 6.93
N GLY A 438 21.53 -11.85 6.40
CA GLY A 438 20.41 -12.29 7.22
C GLY A 438 20.78 -13.44 8.16
N ILE A 439 21.49 -14.46 7.68
CA ILE A 439 21.96 -15.58 8.51
C ILE A 439 22.97 -15.13 9.57
N ALA A 440 23.96 -14.30 9.21
CA ALA A 440 24.94 -13.75 10.15
C ALA A 440 24.25 -12.89 11.23
N GLU A 441 23.23 -12.15 10.82
CA GLU A 441 22.35 -11.38 11.69
C GLU A 441 21.22 -12.24 12.29
N GLN A 442 21.27 -13.57 12.15
CA GLN A 442 20.30 -14.50 12.75
C GLN A 442 18.82 -14.19 12.43
N VAL A 443 18.58 -13.45 11.36
CA VAL A 443 17.28 -13.20 10.76
C VAL A 443 17.11 -14.22 9.64
N ASP A 444 16.93 -15.49 10.01
CA ASP A 444 16.60 -16.57 9.08
C ASP A 444 15.10 -16.56 8.72
N GLU A 445 14.67 -17.46 7.84
CA GLU A 445 13.29 -17.48 7.33
C GLU A 445 12.25 -17.73 8.43
N ASP A 446 12.56 -18.63 9.37
CA ASP A 446 11.72 -18.92 10.53
C ASP A 446 11.59 -17.68 11.42
N CYS A 447 12.70 -16.97 11.67
CA CYS A 447 12.68 -15.70 12.40
C CYS A 447 11.79 -14.65 11.71
N LEU A 448 11.94 -14.47 10.39
CA LEU A 448 11.12 -13.51 9.64
C LEU A 448 9.63 -13.82 9.74
N LEU A 449 9.25 -15.10 9.66
CA LEU A 449 7.86 -15.53 9.81
C LEU A 449 7.32 -15.21 11.21
N VAL A 450 8.10 -15.50 12.25
CA VAL A 450 7.72 -15.17 13.63
C VAL A 450 7.59 -13.65 13.78
N LEU A 451 8.56 -12.87 13.33
CA LEU A 451 8.52 -11.40 13.41
C LEU A 451 7.33 -10.80 12.66
N LEU A 452 6.97 -11.35 11.50
CA LEU A 452 5.77 -10.95 10.76
C LEU A 452 4.49 -11.20 11.56
N LEU A 453 4.34 -12.38 12.17
CA LEU A 453 3.19 -12.71 13.00
C LEU A 453 3.10 -11.81 14.24
N ARG A 454 4.23 -11.49 14.86
CA ARG A 454 4.24 -10.68 16.09
C ARG A 454 4.06 -9.19 15.82
N THR A 455 4.61 -8.69 14.71
CA THR A 455 4.36 -7.33 14.24
C THR A 455 2.87 -7.16 13.94
N SER A 456 2.26 -8.07 13.18
CA SER A 456 0.82 -8.00 12.88
C SER A 456 -0.06 -8.12 14.12
N GLN A 457 0.35 -8.92 15.12
CA GLN A 457 -0.35 -9.00 16.39
C GLN A 457 -0.27 -7.68 17.18
N LEU A 458 0.91 -7.04 17.26
CA LEU A 458 1.04 -5.72 17.87
C LEU A 458 0.14 -4.70 17.16
N GLU A 459 0.20 -4.65 15.83
CA GLU A 459 -0.62 -3.73 15.04
C GLU A 459 -2.11 -3.89 15.33
N PHE A 460 -2.58 -5.14 15.37
CA PHE A 460 -3.96 -5.45 15.67
C PHE A 460 -4.38 -4.99 17.07
N GLN A 461 -3.57 -5.30 18.09
CA GLN A 461 -3.85 -4.89 19.47
C GLN A 461 -3.80 -3.37 19.64
N LEU A 462 -2.80 -2.69 19.06
CA LEU A 462 -2.72 -1.23 19.07
C LEU A 462 -3.91 -0.60 18.37
N LYS A 463 -4.31 -1.12 17.20
CA LYS A 463 -5.49 -0.66 16.48
C LYS A 463 -6.75 -0.79 17.34
N GLN A 464 -6.96 -1.93 18.01
CA GLN A 464 -8.10 -2.11 18.90
C GLN A 464 -8.11 -1.09 20.05
N LEU A 465 -6.96 -0.88 20.71
CA LEU A 465 -6.83 0.09 21.79
C LEU A 465 -7.06 1.53 21.31
N PHE A 466 -6.54 1.91 20.13
CA PHE A 466 -6.77 3.24 19.57
C PHE A 466 -8.23 3.44 19.14
N VAL A 467 -8.86 2.45 18.53
CA VAL A 467 -10.30 2.52 18.20
C VAL A 467 -11.11 2.73 19.47
N GLU A 468 -10.86 1.95 20.52
CA GLU A 468 -11.57 2.08 21.79
C GLU A 468 -11.31 3.44 22.47
N LEU A 469 -10.07 3.96 22.40
CA LEU A 469 -9.70 5.29 22.91
C LEU A 469 -10.40 6.41 22.14
N LEU A 470 -10.55 6.27 20.83
CA LEU A 470 -11.22 7.26 19.96
C LEU A 470 -12.74 7.24 20.18
N GLU A 471 -13.36 6.06 20.22
CA GLU A 471 -14.81 5.91 20.46
C GLU A 471 -15.22 6.43 21.85
N ASN A 472 -14.34 6.26 22.86
CA ASN A 472 -14.58 6.69 24.23
C ASN A 472 -13.85 8.00 24.59
N LYS A 473 -13.40 8.79 23.61
CA LYS A 473 -12.58 9.99 23.85
C LYS A 473 -13.24 10.97 24.83
N GLU A 474 -14.53 11.24 24.64
CA GLU A 474 -15.28 12.19 25.47
C GLU A 474 -15.45 11.69 26.92
N SER A 475 -15.83 10.42 27.10
CA SER A 475 -16.01 9.84 28.43
C SER A 475 -14.67 9.78 29.20
N PHE A 476 -13.58 9.38 28.53
CA PHE A 476 -12.24 9.39 29.12
C PHE A 476 -11.77 10.79 29.50
N TRP A 477 -12.04 11.80 28.67
CA TRP A 477 -11.73 13.18 28.99
C TRP A 477 -12.41 13.62 30.29
N HIS A 478 -13.71 13.35 30.41
CA HIS A 478 -14.47 13.70 31.61
C HIS A 478 -13.99 12.95 32.85
N GLU A 479 -13.69 11.66 32.73
CA GLU A 479 -13.14 10.84 33.81
C GLU A 479 -11.80 11.41 34.32
N LYS A 480 -10.85 11.66 33.42
CA LYS A 480 -9.52 12.19 33.78
C LYS A 480 -9.63 13.61 34.33
N LYS A 481 -10.50 14.46 33.76
CA LYS A 481 -10.75 15.83 34.25
C LYS A 481 -11.28 15.80 35.68
N HIS A 482 -12.27 14.96 35.95
CA HIS A 482 -12.83 14.77 37.28
C HIS A 482 -11.79 14.20 38.26
N CYS A 483 -10.95 13.25 37.82
CA CYS A 483 -9.87 12.70 38.63
C CYS A 483 -8.85 13.78 39.06
N VAL A 484 -8.41 14.62 38.13
CA VAL A 484 -7.49 15.73 38.42
C VAL A 484 -8.10 16.74 39.37
N SER A 485 -9.35 17.16 39.13
CA SER A 485 -10.05 18.08 40.03
C SER A 485 -10.15 17.53 41.45
N ARG A 486 -10.56 16.25 41.60
CA ARG A 486 -10.65 15.60 42.91
C ARG A 486 -9.31 15.54 43.63
N CYS A 487 -8.22 15.20 42.93
CA CYS A 487 -6.90 15.16 43.53
C CYS A 487 -6.40 16.56 43.96
N ILE A 488 -6.71 17.62 43.20
CA ILE A 488 -6.37 19.01 43.58
C ILE A 488 -7.19 19.44 44.81
N GLU A 489 -8.47 19.10 44.87
CA GLU A 489 -9.33 19.36 46.04
C GLU A 489 -8.85 18.62 47.29
N GLU A 490 -8.46 17.35 47.15
CA GLU A 490 -7.86 16.56 48.24
C GLU A 490 -6.57 17.24 48.75
N LEU A 491 -5.69 17.71 47.86
CA LEU A 491 -4.46 18.43 48.24
C LEU A 491 -4.73 19.76 48.95
N SER A 492 -5.72 20.52 48.47
CA SER A 492 -6.19 21.72 49.19
C SER A 492 -6.70 21.36 50.59
N GLY A 493 -7.48 20.28 50.70
CA GLY A 493 -7.98 19.75 51.97
C GLY A 493 -6.88 19.27 52.92
N TYR A 494 -5.81 18.64 52.40
CA TYR A 494 -4.63 18.24 53.16
C TYR A 494 -3.89 19.45 53.74
N LEU A 495 -3.76 20.54 53.00
CA LEU A 495 -3.15 21.79 53.48
C LEU A 495 -4.01 22.51 54.54
N SER A 496 -5.31 22.24 54.55
CA SER A 496 -6.26 22.74 55.57
C SER A 496 -6.19 21.96 56.90
N ARG A 497 -5.86 20.66 56.87
CA ARG A 497 -5.83 19.78 58.05
C ARG A 497 -4.46 19.74 58.72
N SER A 498 -4.40 20.14 60.00
CA SER A 498 -3.22 19.99 60.85
C SER A 498 -3.04 18.52 61.26
N TRP A 499 -2.21 17.75 60.54
CA TRP A 499 -1.79 16.42 61.03
C TRP A 499 -0.88 16.60 62.25
N ALA A 500 -1.22 15.93 63.34
CA ALA A 500 -0.42 15.94 64.56
C ALA A 500 0.96 15.28 64.29
N SER A 501 2.02 16.05 64.57
CA SER A 501 3.43 15.63 64.66
C SER A 501 4.28 15.68 63.38
N SER A 502 4.92 16.84 63.16
CA SER A 502 6.39 17.04 63.07
C SER A 502 6.82 18.09 62.03
N TYR A 503 6.00 18.43 61.03
CA TYR A 503 6.27 19.54 60.10
C TYR A 503 5.00 20.33 59.82
N LYS A 504 4.83 21.46 60.53
CA LYS A 504 3.75 22.42 60.27
C LYS A 504 4.07 23.22 59.01
N ILE A 505 3.39 22.92 57.90
CA ILE A 505 3.29 23.86 56.78
C ILE A 505 1.80 24.13 56.55
N LYS A 506 1.21 25.00 57.38
CA LYS A 506 -0.04 25.67 57.06
C LYS A 506 0.31 26.81 56.11
N ASN A 507 -0.12 26.73 54.86
CA ASN A 507 0.12 27.77 53.87
C ASN A 507 -1.21 28.09 53.17
N GLU A 508 -1.94 29.06 53.72
CA GLU A 508 -3.24 29.52 53.19
C GLU A 508 -3.11 30.02 51.74
N ASN A 509 -1.95 30.60 51.36
CA ASN A 509 -1.72 31.04 49.99
C ASN A 509 -1.66 29.87 49.00
N LEU A 510 -1.06 28.73 49.40
CA LEU A 510 -1.04 27.52 48.56
C LEU A 510 -2.43 26.87 48.48
N LYS A 511 -3.19 26.90 49.57
CA LYS A 511 -4.57 26.40 49.61
C LYS A 511 -5.47 27.17 48.63
N ASP A 512 -5.51 28.50 48.75
CA ASP A 512 -6.28 29.36 47.85
C ASP A 512 -5.84 29.20 46.39
N TRP A 513 -4.56 28.91 46.18
CA TRP A 513 -4.01 28.61 44.87
C TRP A 513 -4.53 27.27 44.31
N PHE A 514 -4.52 26.19 45.11
CA PHE A 514 -5.07 24.89 44.68
C PHE A 514 -6.60 24.95 44.48
N GLU A 515 -7.35 25.71 45.27
CA GLU A 515 -8.79 25.92 45.05
C GLU A 515 -9.06 26.61 43.71
N LYS A 516 -8.31 27.67 43.38
CA LYS A 516 -8.39 28.34 42.07
C LYS A 516 -8.00 27.40 40.94
N LEU A 517 -6.96 26.58 41.13
CA LEU A 517 -6.50 25.58 40.16
C LEU A 517 -7.59 24.55 39.85
N SER A 518 -8.34 24.09 40.86
CA SER A 518 -9.46 23.14 40.66
C SER A 518 -10.55 23.74 39.76
N VAL A 519 -10.93 25.01 40.00
CA VAL A 519 -11.91 25.72 39.16
C VAL A 519 -11.43 25.86 37.71
N GLU A 520 -10.14 26.16 37.52
CA GLU A 520 -9.53 26.20 36.19
C GLU A 520 -9.51 24.83 35.49
N VAL A 521 -9.27 23.73 36.21
CA VAL A 521 -9.37 22.38 35.65
C VAL A 521 -10.81 22.07 35.26
N TYR A 522 -11.80 22.49 36.06
CA TYR A 522 -13.22 22.30 35.74
C TYR A 522 -13.69 23.10 34.52
N SER A 523 -13.00 24.17 34.12
CA SER A 523 -13.35 24.92 32.92
C SER A 523 -12.79 24.34 31.62
N LEU A 524 -11.93 23.31 31.70
CA LEU A 524 -11.36 22.64 30.52
C LEU A 524 -12.43 21.99 29.65
N ASP A 525 -12.39 22.26 28.34
CA ASP A 525 -13.35 21.73 27.35
C ASP A 525 -12.61 20.98 26.23
N HIS A 526 -13.04 19.74 25.93
CA HIS A 526 -12.46 18.93 24.86
C HIS A 526 -12.78 19.48 23.47
N LYS A 527 -13.84 20.30 23.32
CA LYS A 527 -14.20 20.97 22.07
C LYS A 527 -13.31 22.17 21.74
N GLN A 528 -12.52 22.62 22.71
CA GLN A 528 -11.60 23.75 22.59
C GLN A 528 -10.16 23.32 22.91
N PRO A 529 -9.59 22.36 22.15
CA PRO A 529 -8.29 21.73 22.47
C PRO A 529 -7.16 22.74 22.60
N GLY A 530 -7.13 23.79 21.76
CA GLY A 530 -6.08 24.81 21.79
C GLY A 530 -6.12 25.76 23.00
N ILE A 531 -7.29 25.97 23.60
CA ILE A 531 -7.43 26.79 24.83
C ILE A 531 -7.17 25.90 26.04
N SER A 532 -7.84 24.74 26.08
CA SER A 532 -7.67 23.75 27.15
C SER A 532 -6.22 23.29 27.28
N GLY A 533 -5.53 23.03 26.18
CA GLY A 533 -4.12 22.65 26.18
C GLY A 533 -3.19 23.71 26.78
N ARG A 534 -3.45 25.01 26.54
CA ARG A 534 -2.68 26.10 27.15
C ARG A 534 -2.89 26.18 28.67
N ILE A 535 -4.13 26.00 29.12
CA ILE A 535 -4.47 25.97 30.54
C ILE A 535 -3.79 24.77 31.21
N VAL A 536 -3.89 23.57 30.62
CA VAL A 536 -3.22 22.35 31.12
C VAL A 536 -1.70 22.53 31.21
N TYR A 537 -1.05 23.09 30.18
CA TYR A 537 0.39 23.36 30.20
C TYR A 537 0.79 24.29 31.35
N ARG A 538 0.03 25.38 31.56
CA ARG A 538 0.27 26.32 32.65
C ARG A 538 0.15 25.64 34.02
N ILE A 539 -0.87 24.80 34.19
CA ILE A 539 -1.09 24.01 35.41
C ILE A 539 0.10 23.07 35.66
N ILE A 540 0.56 22.32 34.64
CA ILE A 540 1.71 21.42 34.74
C ILE A 540 2.98 22.18 35.13
N SER A 541 3.25 23.33 34.49
CA SER A 541 4.43 24.14 34.78
C SER A 541 4.43 24.61 36.24
N ALA A 542 3.29 25.13 36.70
CA ALA A 542 3.19 25.64 38.07
C ALA A 542 3.33 24.52 39.13
N LEU A 543 2.78 23.33 38.86
CA LEU A 543 2.96 22.17 39.73
C LEU A 543 4.42 21.68 39.76
N LYS A 544 5.11 21.67 38.60
CA LYS A 544 6.55 21.33 38.51
C LYS A 544 7.42 22.29 39.32
N ASP A 545 7.09 23.57 39.34
CA ASP A 545 7.82 24.57 40.11
C ASP A 545 7.61 24.41 41.62
N ILE A 546 6.38 24.10 42.05
CA ILE A 546 6.07 23.80 43.45
C ILE A 546 6.79 22.53 43.95
N LEU A 547 6.86 21.49 43.10
CA LEU A 547 7.61 20.25 43.39
C LEU A 547 9.12 20.46 43.54
N LYS A 548 9.70 21.48 42.88
CA LYS A 548 11.10 21.86 43.07
C LYS A 548 11.31 22.66 44.36
N LEU A 549 10.32 23.47 44.76
CA LEU A 549 10.37 24.35 45.93
C LEU A 549 10.09 23.64 47.26
N HIS A 550 9.34 22.54 47.23
CA HIS A 550 8.96 21.77 48.41
C HIS A 550 9.31 20.30 48.22
N GLN A 551 9.98 19.68 49.20
CA GLN A 551 10.30 18.23 49.22
C GLN A 551 9.04 17.34 49.38
N VAL A 552 7.96 17.63 48.64
CA VAL A 552 6.68 16.95 48.71
C VAL A 552 6.67 15.85 47.64
N ARG A 553 7.22 14.69 48.00
CA ARG A 553 7.23 13.48 47.15
C ARG A 553 5.84 12.94 46.80
N SER A 554 4.76 13.40 47.47
CA SER A 554 3.38 12.90 47.28
C SER A 554 2.65 13.43 46.04
N LEU A 555 3.23 14.36 45.27
CA LEU A 555 2.58 14.99 44.10
C LEU A 555 2.82 14.24 42.76
N SER A 556 3.66 13.21 42.76
CA SER A 556 4.01 12.45 41.53
C SER A 556 2.82 11.80 40.81
N PRO A 557 1.81 11.21 41.49
CA PRO A 557 0.65 10.62 40.81
C PRO A 557 -0.23 11.67 40.12
N LEU A 558 -0.36 12.87 40.71
CA LEU A 558 -1.13 13.97 40.13
C LEU A 558 -0.53 14.46 38.81
N MET A 559 0.80 14.60 38.75
CA MET A 559 1.49 14.99 37.52
C MET A 559 1.23 14.02 36.37
N GLY A 560 1.26 12.70 36.63
CA GLY A 560 0.98 11.69 35.61
C GLY A 560 -0.44 11.80 35.06
N THR A 561 -1.43 12.12 35.89
CA THR A 561 -2.82 12.31 35.44
C THR A 561 -3.00 13.59 34.62
N ILE A 562 -2.27 14.67 34.93
CA ILE A 562 -2.36 15.95 34.21
C ILE A 562 -1.62 15.88 32.86
N ASP A 563 -0.45 15.24 32.81
CA ASP A 563 0.26 14.99 31.54
C ASP A 563 -0.64 14.18 30.57
N ARG A 564 -1.46 13.25 31.09
CA ARG A 564 -2.45 12.49 30.30
C ARG A 564 -3.64 13.33 29.82
N LEU A 565 -4.11 14.29 30.62
CA LEU A 565 -5.10 15.27 30.14
C LEU A 565 -4.55 16.13 29.01
N GLN A 566 -3.26 16.48 29.06
CA GLN A 566 -2.63 17.22 27.97
C GLN A 566 -2.60 16.39 26.68
N LEU A 567 -2.30 15.10 26.77
CA LEU A 567 -2.29 14.17 25.64
C LEU A 567 -3.67 13.92 25.05
N GLN A 568 -4.73 13.96 25.84
CA GLN A 568 -6.12 13.83 25.37
C GLN A 568 -6.68 15.14 24.78
N ALA A 569 -6.13 16.28 25.20
CA ALA A 569 -6.49 17.61 24.69
C ALA A 569 -5.86 17.89 23.32
N GLY A 570 -4.69 17.32 23.03
CA GLY A 570 -4.10 17.28 21.69
C GLY A 570 -4.78 16.24 20.81
#